data_AF-A0A920SLD7-F1
#
_entry.id   AF-A0A920SLD7-F1
#
_cell.length_a   1.000
_cell.length_b   1.000
_cell.length_c   1.000
_cell.angle_alpha   90.00
_cell.angle_beta   90.00
_cell.angle_gamma   90.00
#
_symmetry.space_group_name_H-M   'P 1'
#
loop_
_entity.id
_entity.type
_entity.pdbx_description
1 polymer ?
#
loop_
_entity_poly.entity_id
_entity_poly.type
_entity_poly.pdbx_seq_one_letter_code
_entity_poly.pdbx_strand_id
1 'polypeptide(L)'
;MARQYTRPEGRFLLAKHLYRMSDKLSGKVIRDPLWNTIRLDPIAAQIVDTVEFQRLRYIRQLGFTHLVYPGATHTRFDHALGVYHLTTVALDRIRENPRTPPEVLQDGHLIPYAALLHDIGHYPFSHALEELEAEYVPTHHEELVNSSWRPPLYVML
;
A
#
# COMPACT_ATOMS: atom_id res chain seq x y z
N MET A 1 46.99 35.96 -0.55
CA MET A 1 45.83 35.56 0.28
C MET A 1 44.92 34.66 -0.54
N ALA A 2 45.05 33.34 -0.41
CA ALA A 2 44.16 32.38 -1.07
C ALA A 2 42.97 32.09 -0.14
N ARG A 3 41.77 32.57 -0.51
CA ARG A 3 40.53 32.17 0.18
C ARG A 3 40.23 30.72 -0.22
N GLN A 4 40.36 29.81 0.73
CA GLN A 4 39.91 28.43 0.58
C GLN A 4 38.38 28.45 0.41
N TYR A 5 37.92 28.13 -0.79
CA TYR A 5 36.50 27.94 -1.10
C TYR A 5 36.11 26.52 -0.66
N THR A 6 35.66 26.36 0.57
CA THR A 6 35.09 25.10 1.06
C THR A 6 33.79 24.84 0.31
N ARG A 7 33.76 23.82 -0.55
CA ARG A 7 32.57 23.45 -1.34
C ARG A 7 31.41 23.08 -0.38
N PRO A 8 30.19 23.60 -0.57
CA PRO A 8 29.07 23.44 0.36
C PRO A 8 28.36 22.06 0.28
N GLU A 9 28.94 21.08 -0.40
CA GLU A 9 28.25 19.85 -0.82
C GLU A 9 27.87 18.93 0.36
N GLY A 10 28.67 18.93 1.44
CA GLY A 10 28.38 18.12 2.62
C GLY A 10 27.11 18.53 3.38
N ARG A 11 26.79 19.83 3.44
CA ARG A 11 25.55 20.33 4.09
C ARG A 11 24.31 20.00 3.27
N PHE A 12 24.43 20.01 1.94
CA PHE A 12 23.31 19.72 1.05
C PHE A 12 22.92 18.24 1.07
N LEU A 13 23.91 17.34 1.12
CA LEU A 13 23.69 15.90 1.24
C LEU A 13 23.08 15.53 2.60
N LEU A 14 23.56 16.13 3.69
CA LEU A 14 22.99 15.94 5.02
C LEU A 14 21.55 16.45 5.09
N ALA A 15 21.26 17.62 4.52
CA ALA A 15 19.90 18.16 4.45
C ALA A 15 18.95 17.28 3.63
N LYS A 16 19.40 16.76 2.48
CA LYS A 16 18.63 15.76 1.69
C LYS A 16 18.39 14.48 2.48
N HIS A 17 19.40 14.01 3.22
CA HIS A 17 19.28 12.80 4.03
C HIS A 17 18.30 13.00 5.19
N LEU A 18 18.42 14.11 5.92
CA LEU A 18 17.52 14.48 7.02
C LEU A 18 16.09 14.74 6.53
N TYR A 19 15.92 15.39 5.37
CA TYR A 19 14.61 15.56 4.74
C TYR A 19 14.00 14.21 4.36
N ARG A 20 14.77 13.33 3.72
CA ARG A 20 14.31 11.98 3.34
C ARG A 20 14.02 11.10 4.56
N MET A 21 14.72 11.30 5.68
CA MET A 21 14.42 10.62 6.94
C MET A 21 13.17 11.20 7.62
N SER A 22 13.01 12.52 7.62
CA SER A 22 11.81 13.20 8.12
C SER A 22 10.56 12.77 7.36
N ASP A 23 10.65 12.69 6.02
CA ASP A 23 9.56 12.27 5.14
C ASP A 23 9.17 10.81 5.40
N LYS A 24 10.16 9.95 5.69
CA LYS A 24 9.95 8.55 6.11
C LYS A 24 9.31 8.40 7.49
N LEU A 25 9.40 9.42 8.35
CA LEU A 25 8.90 9.40 9.73
C LEU A 25 7.60 10.20 9.90
N SER A 26 7.22 11.02 8.91
CA SER A 26 5.94 11.71 8.89
C SER A 26 4.87 10.86 8.20
N GLY A 27 3.69 10.74 8.81
CA GLY A 27 2.51 10.22 8.12
C GLY A 27 2.17 11.06 6.88
N LYS A 28 1.37 10.49 5.98
CA LYS A 28 1.02 11.10 4.69
C LYS A 28 -0.46 11.44 4.63
N VAL A 29 -0.81 12.55 4.00
CA VAL A 29 -2.20 12.95 3.80
C VAL A 29 -2.53 12.90 2.31
N ILE A 30 -3.56 12.16 1.95
CA ILE A 30 -4.02 11.98 0.57
C ILE A 30 -5.43 12.55 0.44
N ARG A 31 -5.67 13.32 -0.62
CA ARG A 31 -7.00 13.78 -1.00
C ARG A 31 -7.68 12.70 -1.82
N ASP A 32 -8.88 12.33 -1.40
CA ASP A 32 -9.67 11.28 -2.02
C ASP A 32 -11.07 11.82 -2.33
N PRO A 33 -11.65 11.56 -3.51
CA PRO A 33 -12.96 12.11 -3.87
C PRO A 33 -14.13 11.52 -3.07
N LEU A 34 -14.01 10.30 -2.51
CA LEU A 34 -15.05 9.66 -1.70
C LEU A 34 -14.89 10.01 -0.22
N TRP A 35 -13.66 9.94 0.29
CA TRP A 35 -13.36 10.08 1.72
C TRP A 35 -12.87 11.48 2.11
N ASN A 36 -12.72 12.39 1.14
CA ASN A 36 -12.14 13.73 1.23
C ASN A 36 -10.67 13.77 1.67
N THR A 37 -10.31 13.12 2.77
CA THR A 37 -8.94 13.08 3.31
C THR A 37 -8.66 11.73 3.97
N ILE A 38 -7.72 11.00 3.39
CA ILE A 38 -7.15 9.78 3.95
C ILE A 38 -5.82 10.13 4.62
N ARG A 39 -5.65 9.70 5.86
CA ARG A 39 -4.41 9.89 6.64
C ARG A 39 -3.72 8.54 6.78
N LEU A 40 -2.50 8.47 6.28
CA LEU A 40 -1.63 7.31 6.43
C LEU A 40 -0.66 7.55 7.58
N ASP A 41 -0.53 6.58 8.47
CA ASP A 41 0.58 6.56 9.41
C ASP A 41 1.94 6.39 8.67
N PRO A 42 3.08 6.56 9.34
CA PRO A 42 4.38 6.45 8.69
C PRO A 42 4.67 5.09 8.03
N ILE A 43 4.15 3.98 8.58
CA ILE A 43 4.34 2.64 8.02
C ILE A 43 3.53 2.50 6.74
N ALA A 44 2.24 2.87 6.78
CA ALA A 44 1.39 2.87 5.60
C ALA A 44 1.92 3.81 4.51
N ALA A 45 2.45 4.98 4.88
CA ALA A 45 3.09 5.89 3.94
C ALA A 45 4.32 5.25 3.25
N GLN A 46 5.17 4.54 4.00
CA GLN A 46 6.30 3.81 3.45
C GLN A 46 5.87 2.68 2.51
N ILE A 47 4.83 1.92 2.88
CA ILE A 47 4.25 0.87 2.03
C ILE A 47 3.74 1.47 0.71
N VAL A 48 2.97 2.56 0.80
CA VAL A 48 2.39 3.23 -0.36
C VAL A 48 3.47 3.74 -1.31
N ASP A 49 4.62 4.18 -0.80
CA ASP A 49 5.73 4.71 -1.62
C ASP A 49 6.64 3.62 -2.22
N THR A 50 6.32 2.34 -2.04
CA THR A 50 7.00 1.22 -2.74
C THR A 50 6.61 1.14 -4.21
N VAL A 51 7.48 0.58 -5.05
CA VAL A 51 7.20 0.40 -6.49
C VAL A 51 6.05 -0.59 -6.69
N GLU A 52 6.00 -1.63 -5.87
CA GLU A 52 5.00 -2.68 -5.87
C GLU A 52 3.59 -2.10 -5.64
N PHE A 53 3.46 -1.18 -4.66
CA PHE A 53 2.19 -0.53 -4.38
C PHE A 53 1.85 0.56 -5.41
N GLN A 54 2.84 1.37 -5.83
CA GLN A 54 2.62 2.40 -6.85
C GLN A 54 2.16 1.81 -8.20
N ARG A 55 2.51 0.54 -8.50
CA ARG A 55 2.01 -0.20 -9.68
C ARG A 55 0.48 -0.22 -9.76
N LEU A 56 -0.21 -0.24 -8.62
CA LEU A 56 -1.68 -0.32 -8.56
C LEU A 56 -2.37 0.90 -9.20
N ARG A 57 -1.66 2.03 -9.38
CA ARG A 57 -2.17 3.21 -10.11
C ARG A 57 -2.47 2.95 -11.57
N TYR A 58 -1.92 1.89 -12.13
CA TYR A 58 -2.06 1.54 -13.55
C TYR A 58 -3.03 0.38 -13.75
N ILE A 59 -3.60 -0.17 -12.68
CA ILE A 59 -4.55 -1.28 -12.72
C ILE A 59 -5.94 -0.73 -12.40
N ARG A 60 -6.82 -0.73 -13.39
CA ARG A 60 -8.23 -0.34 -13.19
C ARG A 60 -8.93 -1.38 -12.34
N GLN A 61 -9.71 -0.92 -11.36
CA GLN A 61 -10.47 -1.81 -10.47
C GLN A 61 -11.42 -2.71 -11.26
N LEU A 62 -12.12 -2.14 -12.25
CA LEU A 62 -13.15 -2.82 -13.03
C LEU A 62 -12.72 -3.16 -14.46
N GLY A 63 -11.41 -3.28 -14.74
CA GLY A 63 -10.90 -3.67 -16.05
C GLY A 63 -11.44 -2.83 -17.22
N PHE A 64 -12.11 -3.48 -18.18
CA PHE A 64 -12.66 -2.84 -19.39
C PHE A 64 -14.01 -2.15 -19.20
N THR A 65 -14.61 -2.19 -18.01
CA THR A 65 -15.92 -1.57 -17.73
C THR A 65 -15.95 -0.08 -18.09
N HIS A 66 -14.81 0.62 -18.03
CA HIS A 66 -14.68 2.01 -18.47
C HIS A 66 -15.05 2.27 -19.94
N LEU A 67 -15.05 1.25 -20.80
CA LEU A 67 -15.45 1.35 -22.21
C LEU A 67 -16.97 1.48 -22.38
N VAL A 68 -17.74 0.98 -21.42
CA VAL A 68 -19.22 1.07 -21.39
C VAL A 68 -19.67 2.16 -20.42
N TYR A 69 -18.98 2.29 -19.29
CA TYR A 69 -19.27 3.26 -18.23
C TYR A 69 -18.05 4.18 -18.05
N PRO A 70 -17.99 5.34 -18.73
CA PRO A 70 -16.78 6.17 -18.77
C PRO A 70 -16.33 6.73 -17.41
N GLY A 71 -17.19 6.69 -16.37
CA GLY A 71 -16.83 7.04 -15.00
C GLY A 71 -16.12 5.92 -14.22
N ALA A 72 -16.10 4.69 -14.71
CA ALA A 72 -15.49 3.52 -14.05
C ALA A 72 -13.96 3.49 -14.22
N THR A 73 -13.28 4.60 -13.92
CA THR A 73 -11.84 4.81 -14.17
C THR A 73 -10.95 4.64 -12.94
N HIS A 74 -11.55 4.45 -11.76
CA HIS A 74 -10.86 4.25 -10.50
C HIS A 74 -9.90 3.05 -10.55
N THR A 75 -8.79 3.19 -9.84
CA THR A 75 -7.69 2.21 -9.85
C THR A 75 -7.67 1.40 -8.56
N ARG A 76 -6.98 0.26 -8.58
CA ARG A 76 -6.75 -0.54 -7.37
C ARG A 76 -5.99 0.25 -6.30
N PHE A 77 -5.18 1.23 -6.71
CA PHE A 77 -4.49 2.13 -5.77
C PHE A 77 -5.49 2.93 -4.93
N ASP A 78 -6.47 3.57 -5.57
CA ASP A 78 -7.47 4.39 -4.88
C ASP A 78 -8.34 3.50 -3.98
N HIS A 79 -8.71 2.32 -4.47
CA HIS A 79 -9.46 1.33 -3.70
C HIS A 79 -8.70 0.89 -2.43
N ALA A 80 -7.44 0.47 -2.55
CA ALA A 80 -6.63 0.02 -1.43
C ALA A 80 -6.45 1.10 -0.34
N LEU A 81 -6.28 2.37 -0.74
CA LEU A 81 -6.24 3.49 0.21
C LEU A 81 -7.57 3.65 0.95
N GLY A 82 -8.69 3.56 0.23
CA GLY A 82 -10.04 3.62 0.81
C GLY A 82 -10.29 2.48 1.80
N VAL A 83 -9.85 1.26 1.46
CA VAL A 83 -9.96 0.08 2.34
C VAL A 83 -9.14 0.29 3.62
N TYR A 84 -7.87 0.73 3.52
CA TYR A 84 -7.07 1.08 4.70
C TYR A 84 -7.77 2.12 5.59
N HIS A 85 -8.33 3.17 4.98
CA HIS A 85 -9.03 4.22 5.70
C HIS A 85 -10.24 3.67 6.48
N LEU A 86 -11.13 2.94 5.79
CA LEU A 86 -12.33 2.37 6.40
C LEU A 86 -11.99 1.35 7.48
N THR A 87 -11.00 0.50 7.26
CA THR A 87 -10.51 -0.46 8.27
C THR A 87 -10.01 0.26 9.51
N THR A 88 -9.27 1.36 9.35
CA THR A 88 -8.79 2.16 10.50
C THR A 88 -9.96 2.76 11.27
N VAL A 89 -10.94 3.36 10.56
CA VAL A 89 -12.16 3.91 11.18
C VAL A 89 -12.96 2.83 11.91
N ALA A 90 -13.12 1.66 11.30
CA ALA A 90 -13.85 0.54 11.91
C ALA A 90 -13.16 0.03 13.17
N LEU A 91 -11.84 -0.13 13.15
CA LEU A 91 -11.06 -0.56 14.31
C LEU A 91 -11.13 0.45 15.45
N ASP A 92 -11.10 1.75 15.15
CA ASP A 92 -11.27 2.78 16.17
C ASP A 92 -12.65 2.69 16.83
N ARG A 93 -13.72 2.45 16.06
CA ARG A 93 -15.06 2.20 16.62
C ARG A 93 -15.13 0.95 17.49
N ILE A 94 -14.45 -0.12 17.08
CA ILE A 94 -14.39 -1.36 17.85
C ILE A 94 -13.62 -1.13 19.16
N ARG A 95 -12.53 -0.36 19.14
CA ARG A 95 -11.75 0.03 20.33
C ARG A 95 -12.53 0.92 21.30
N GLU A 96 -13.35 1.82 20.77
CA GLU A 96 -14.20 2.72 21.57
C GLU A 96 -15.35 1.97 22.28
N ASN A 97 -15.71 0.78 21.82
CA ASN A 97 -16.80 0.00 22.40
C ASN A 97 -16.32 -0.74 23.68
N PRO A 98 -16.84 -0.40 24.87
CA PRO A 98 -16.40 -0.99 26.14
C PRO A 98 -16.78 -2.46 26.31
N ARG A 99 -17.64 -3.00 25.43
CA ARG A 99 -18.02 -4.42 25.41
C ARG A 99 -17.10 -5.25 24.51
N THR A 100 -16.21 -4.62 23.75
CA THR A 100 -15.26 -5.34 22.91
C THR A 100 -14.28 -6.08 23.80
N PRO A 101 -14.23 -7.41 23.70
CA PRO A 101 -13.24 -8.16 24.45
C PRO A 101 -11.81 -7.84 23.99
N PRO A 102 -10.80 -7.83 24.88
CA PRO A 102 -9.43 -7.47 24.50
C PRO A 102 -8.80 -8.38 23.44
N GLU A 103 -9.24 -9.64 23.35
CA GLU A 103 -8.73 -10.61 22.38
C GLU A 103 -9.09 -10.25 20.92
N VAL A 104 -10.26 -9.67 20.68
CA VAL A 104 -10.67 -9.14 19.36
C VAL A 104 -9.68 -8.10 18.81
N LEU A 105 -8.98 -7.39 19.70
CA LEU A 105 -8.04 -6.33 19.34
C LEU A 105 -6.58 -6.80 19.36
N GLN A 106 -6.32 -8.08 19.68
CA GLN A 106 -4.98 -8.66 19.55
C GLN A 106 -4.51 -8.49 18.10
N ASP A 107 -3.30 -7.96 17.95
CA ASP A 107 -2.70 -7.61 16.65
C ASP A 107 -3.54 -6.67 15.77
N GLY A 108 -4.54 -5.98 16.35
CA GLY A 108 -5.42 -5.07 15.63
C GLY A 108 -4.72 -3.89 14.99
N HIS A 109 -3.46 -3.62 15.34
CA HIS A 109 -2.61 -2.62 14.69
C HIS A 109 -2.10 -3.07 13.31
N LEU A 110 -2.08 -4.39 13.03
CA LEU A 110 -1.66 -4.95 11.74
C LEU A 110 -2.78 -5.00 10.69
N ILE A 111 -4.03 -5.04 11.16
CA ILE A 111 -5.22 -5.19 10.30
C ILE A 111 -5.30 -4.09 9.22
N PRO A 112 -5.04 -2.79 9.50
CA PRO A 112 -5.01 -1.78 8.45
C PRO A 112 -3.97 -2.08 7.37
N TYR A 113 -2.79 -2.58 7.73
CA TYR A 113 -1.75 -2.90 6.74
C TYR A 113 -2.11 -4.12 5.89
N ALA A 114 -2.72 -5.15 6.50
CA ALA A 114 -3.27 -6.28 5.76
C ALA A 114 -4.35 -5.80 4.77
N ALA A 115 -5.23 -4.91 5.22
CA ALA A 115 -6.29 -4.33 4.38
C ALA A 115 -5.72 -3.44 3.26
N LEU A 116 -4.66 -2.68 3.53
CA LEU A 116 -3.95 -1.90 2.51
C LEU A 116 -3.34 -2.80 1.43
N LEU A 117 -2.77 -3.93 1.84
CA LEU A 117 -2.02 -4.84 0.97
C LEU A 117 -2.89 -5.93 0.32
N HIS A 118 -4.16 -6.06 0.66
CA HIS A 118 -5.01 -7.19 0.23
C HIS A 118 -5.02 -7.37 -1.30
N ASP A 119 -4.93 -6.27 -2.04
CA ASP A 119 -5.01 -6.22 -3.50
C ASP A 119 -3.63 -6.18 -4.20
N ILE A 120 -2.51 -6.26 -3.45
CA ILE A 120 -1.17 -6.04 -4.02
C ILE A 120 -0.74 -7.11 -5.02
N GLY A 121 -1.32 -8.32 -4.92
CA GLY A 121 -1.04 -9.46 -5.79
C GLY A 121 -1.72 -9.38 -7.17
N HIS A 122 -2.63 -8.43 -7.39
CA HIS A 122 -3.35 -8.37 -8.66
C HIS A 122 -2.45 -7.98 -9.83
N TYR A 123 -2.51 -8.80 -10.88
CA TYR A 123 -1.95 -8.49 -12.18
C TYR A 123 -2.88 -7.56 -12.99
N PRO A 124 -2.33 -6.79 -13.96
CA PRO A 124 -3.15 -6.08 -14.92
C PRO A 124 -4.16 -7.03 -15.57
N PHE A 125 -5.44 -6.62 -15.64
CA PHE A 125 -6.53 -7.42 -16.21
C PHE A 125 -6.85 -8.73 -15.48
N SER A 126 -6.40 -8.93 -14.23
CA SER A 126 -6.51 -10.22 -13.52
C SER A 126 -7.88 -10.90 -13.66
N HIS A 127 -9.00 -10.22 -13.50
CA HIS A 127 -10.32 -10.88 -13.63
C HIS A 127 -10.72 -11.20 -15.08
N ALA A 128 -10.33 -10.36 -16.05
CA ALA A 128 -10.57 -10.64 -17.47
C ALA A 128 -9.60 -11.70 -18.02
N LEU A 129 -8.38 -11.78 -17.47
CA LEU A 129 -7.42 -12.84 -17.77
C LEU A 129 -7.78 -14.13 -17.04
N GLU A 130 -8.25 -14.11 -15.79
CA GLU A 130 -8.76 -15.29 -15.07
C GLU A 130 -9.93 -15.95 -15.83
N GLU A 131 -10.83 -15.15 -16.43
CA GLU A 131 -11.90 -15.66 -17.31
C GLU A 131 -11.40 -16.20 -18.66
N LEU A 132 -10.26 -15.71 -19.18
CA LEU A 132 -9.65 -16.16 -20.43
C LEU A 132 -8.64 -17.31 -20.24
N GLU A 133 -8.04 -17.44 -19.04
CA GLU A 133 -6.93 -18.36 -18.69
C GLU A 133 -7.35 -19.52 -17.78
N ALA A 134 -8.65 -19.76 -17.60
CA ALA A 134 -9.15 -20.95 -16.90
C ALA A 134 -8.66 -22.29 -17.53
N GLU A 135 -8.07 -22.24 -18.73
CA GLU A 135 -7.48 -23.39 -19.42
C GLU A 135 -5.96 -23.60 -19.13
N TYR A 136 -5.23 -22.62 -18.56
CA TYR A 136 -3.76 -22.72 -18.42
C TYR A 136 -3.12 -22.19 -17.11
N VAL A 137 -3.84 -21.56 -16.16
CA VAL A 137 -3.25 -21.07 -14.89
C VAL A 137 -4.01 -21.58 -13.66
N PRO A 138 -3.39 -22.42 -12.80
CA PRO A 138 -4.10 -23.04 -11.66
C PRO A 138 -3.87 -22.29 -10.34
N THR A 139 -4.10 -20.98 -10.24
CA THR A 139 -4.10 -20.29 -8.92
C THR A 139 -4.88 -18.98 -8.93
N HIS A 140 -5.72 -18.78 -7.91
CA HIS A 140 -6.45 -17.53 -7.66
C HIS A 140 -5.45 -16.45 -7.18
N HIS A 141 -5.65 -15.17 -7.48
CA HIS A 141 -4.70 -14.09 -7.12
C HIS A 141 -4.38 -14.00 -5.60
N GLU A 142 -5.27 -14.50 -4.74
CA GLU A 142 -5.06 -14.61 -3.29
C GLU A 142 -3.92 -15.59 -2.93
N GLU A 143 -3.65 -16.62 -3.74
CA GLU A 143 -2.62 -17.64 -3.45
C GLU A 143 -1.18 -17.16 -3.70
N LEU A 144 -1.00 -16.10 -4.49
CA LEU A 144 0.34 -15.54 -4.78
C LEU A 144 0.94 -14.77 -3.60
N VAL A 145 0.10 -14.32 -2.66
CA VAL A 145 0.55 -13.71 -1.41
C VAL A 145 1.35 -14.73 -0.56
N ASN A 146 1.01 -16.03 -0.65
CA ASN A 146 1.68 -17.10 0.09
C ASN A 146 2.99 -17.59 -0.54
N SER A 147 3.19 -17.41 -1.85
CA SER A 147 4.38 -17.97 -2.54
C SER A 147 5.63 -17.07 -2.49
N SER A 148 5.47 -15.78 -2.17
CA SER A 148 6.56 -14.81 -2.13
C SER A 148 7.37 -14.82 -0.81
N TRP A 149 6.94 -15.58 0.20
CA TRP A 149 7.59 -15.71 1.51
C TRP A 149 8.18 -17.12 1.74
N ARG A 150 9.14 -17.54 0.90
CA ARG A 150 10.07 -18.62 1.27
C ARG A 150 11.45 -18.01 1.52
N PRO A 151 11.96 -17.94 2.76
CA PRO A 151 13.35 -17.59 2.97
C PRO A 151 14.23 -18.67 2.30
N PRO A 152 15.35 -18.30 1.67
CA PRO A 152 16.22 -19.26 1.01
C PRO A 152 16.78 -20.26 2.03
N LEU A 153 16.31 -21.50 1.95
CA LEU A 153 16.91 -22.65 2.61
C LEU A 153 18.24 -22.96 1.92
N TYR A 154 19.33 -22.39 2.41
CA TYR A 154 20.66 -23.01 2.37
C TYR A 154 21.58 -22.37 3.40
N VAL A 155 21.54 -22.87 4.65
CA VAL A 155 22.76 -23.00 5.46
C VAL A 155 22.77 -24.44 5.97
N MET A 156 23.75 -25.15 5.44
CA MET A 156 24.08 -26.55 5.61
C MET A 156 24.65 -26.80 7.01
N LEU A 157 23.96 -27.60 7.81
CA LEU A 157 24.50 -28.61 8.75
C LEU A 157 23.43 -29.70 8.96
#